data_AF-A0A418ZVI8-F1
#
_entry.id   AF-A0A418ZVI8-F1
#
_cell.length_a   1.000
_cell.length_b   1.000
_cell.length_c   1.000
_cell.angle_alpha   90.00
_cell.angle_beta   90.00
_cell.angle_gamma   90.00
#
_symmetry.space_group_name_H-M   'P 1'
#
loop_
_entity.id
_entity.type
_entity.pdbx_description
1 polymer ?
#
loop_
_entity_poly.entity_id
_entity_poly.type
_entity_poly.pdbx_seq_one_letter_code
_entity_poly.pdbx_strand_id
1 'polypeptide(L)'
;MDDLSTTRAANDPVAGCECSCDRGWQDVQDEVNQALRSDDPLERNRQITAAYGRLAEADPRNIWVRLASYVSVQGGCAMQRTQAWDAQTVGRMVVNPSEAMDALQDANRTIFSSIYPVVRFAQKCGAAQLRRCVESGAIQADSSLLDAMDKLEQGDLRGASDLIAEHEQVRIVQPVYERHAGTFRDLMRAESLMPGDQTSIPIAKHCTRDNLVSIDGLDIRNPQDRVQYYQRLVNRMLQQEGTFRPGGGGATGTW
;
A
#
# COMPACT_ATOMS: atom_id res chain seq x y z
N MET A 1 -53.22 10.51 -5.19
CA MET A 1 -52.07 11.23 -4.60
C MET A 1 -51.95 10.67 -3.21
N ASP A 2 -51.23 9.57 -3.07
CA ASP A 2 -50.98 8.94 -1.79
C ASP A 2 -49.54 9.20 -1.42
N ASP A 3 -49.41 9.75 -0.22
CA ASP A 3 -48.22 10.30 0.41
C ASP A 3 -47.28 9.15 0.81
N LEU A 4 -46.18 8.99 0.07
CA LEU A 4 -45.08 8.07 0.41
C LEU A 4 -44.16 8.70 1.45
N SER A 5 -44.70 8.99 2.63
CA SER A 5 -43.89 9.25 3.82
C SER A 5 -43.49 7.92 4.44
N THR A 6 -42.27 7.47 4.16
CA THR A 6 -41.64 6.36 4.89
C THR A 6 -40.60 6.93 5.85
N THR A 7 -41.08 7.44 6.98
CA THR A 7 -40.30 7.41 8.22
C THR A 7 -39.85 5.97 8.45
N ARG A 8 -38.55 5.69 8.28
CA ARG A 8 -37.94 4.41 8.62
C ARG A 8 -38.22 4.12 10.10
N ALA A 9 -39.10 3.15 10.33
CA ALA A 9 -39.37 2.62 11.65
C ALA A 9 -38.12 1.90 12.17
N ALA A 10 -37.80 2.12 13.44
CA ALA A 10 -36.60 1.65 14.14
C ALA A 10 -36.56 0.12 14.43
N ASN A 11 -37.24 -0.71 13.64
CA ASN A 11 -37.34 -2.17 13.84
C ASN A 11 -37.27 -2.94 12.51
N ASP A 12 -36.25 -2.66 11.70
CA ASP A 12 -35.89 -3.51 10.56
C ASP A 12 -34.93 -4.62 11.07
N PRO A 13 -35.31 -5.91 11.01
CA PRO A 13 -34.46 -7.02 11.45
C PRO A 13 -33.26 -7.27 10.51
N VAL A 14 -33.13 -6.48 9.44
CA VAL A 14 -31.91 -6.36 8.63
C VAL A 14 -31.18 -5.05 8.96
N ALA A 15 -31.15 -4.67 10.24
CA ALA A 15 -30.05 -3.89 10.77
C ALA A 15 -28.76 -4.70 10.51
N GLY A 16 -28.12 -4.42 9.37
CA GLY A 16 -27.01 -5.19 8.83
C GLY A 16 -25.99 -5.46 9.92
N CYS A 17 -25.54 -6.71 10.04
CA CYS A 17 -24.66 -7.19 11.09
C CYS A 17 -23.62 -6.11 11.45
N GLU A 18 -23.82 -5.47 12.61
CA GLU A 18 -22.92 -4.43 13.10
C GLU A 18 -21.53 -5.06 13.21
N CYS A 19 -20.53 -4.45 12.57
CA CYS A 19 -19.17 -4.95 12.62
C CYS A 19 -18.64 -4.77 14.04
N SER A 20 -18.63 -5.85 14.84
CA SER A 20 -17.97 -5.83 16.14
C SER A 20 -16.45 -5.81 15.98
N CYS A 21 -15.74 -5.27 16.96
CA CYS A 21 -14.27 -5.24 16.95
C CYS A 21 -13.67 -6.64 16.77
N ASP A 22 -14.11 -7.60 17.59
CA ASP A 22 -13.54 -8.94 17.59
C ASP A 22 -13.79 -9.67 16.26
N ARG A 23 -15.05 -9.72 15.78
CA ARG A 23 -15.37 -10.44 14.55
C ARG A 23 -14.79 -9.74 13.33
N GLY A 24 -14.93 -8.41 13.26
CA GLY A 24 -14.39 -7.63 12.15
C GLY A 24 -12.88 -7.77 12.04
N TRP A 25 -12.17 -7.71 13.17
CA TRP A 25 -10.71 -7.84 13.21
C TRP A 25 -10.26 -9.26 12.94
N GLN A 26 -10.94 -10.27 13.50
CA GLN A 26 -10.63 -11.68 13.22
C GLN A 26 -10.73 -11.99 11.73
N ASP A 27 -11.81 -11.56 11.07
CA ASP A 27 -11.99 -11.78 9.63
C ASP A 27 -10.84 -11.14 8.82
N VAL A 28 -10.40 -9.94 9.22
CA VAL A 28 -9.27 -9.25 8.58
C VAL A 28 -7.95 -9.97 8.84
N GLN A 29 -7.72 -10.45 10.07
CA GLN A 29 -6.53 -11.23 10.41
C GLN A 29 -6.48 -12.55 9.65
N ASP A 30 -7.62 -13.20 9.42
CA ASP A 30 -7.70 -14.41 8.60
C ASP A 30 -7.31 -14.14 7.14
N GLU A 31 -7.77 -13.01 6.56
CA GLU A 31 -7.33 -12.57 5.22
C GLU A 31 -5.81 -12.31 5.16
N VAL A 32 -5.25 -11.66 6.19
CA VAL A 32 -3.82 -11.36 6.29
C VAL A 32 -3.00 -12.64 6.42
N ASN A 33 -3.41 -13.53 7.31
CA ASN A 33 -2.77 -14.83 7.53
C ASN A 33 -2.81 -15.70 6.27
N GLN A 34 -3.93 -15.68 5.54
CA GLN A 34 -4.04 -16.38 4.26
C GLN A 34 -3.05 -15.83 3.24
N ALA A 35 -2.93 -14.51 3.12
CA ALA A 35 -2.01 -13.88 2.17
C ALA A 35 -0.53 -14.13 2.52
N LEU A 36 -0.20 -14.26 3.81
CA LEU A 36 1.17 -14.46 4.30
C LEU A 36 1.58 -15.94 4.43
N ARG A 37 0.67 -16.89 4.19
CA ARG A 37 0.85 -18.32 4.50
C ARG A 37 1.98 -19.02 3.75
N SER A 38 2.31 -18.57 2.54
CA SER A 38 3.31 -19.23 1.70
C SER A 38 4.73 -18.90 2.15
N ASP A 39 5.60 -19.90 2.25
CA ASP A 39 7.03 -19.71 2.47
C ASP A 39 7.74 -19.21 1.20
N ASP A 40 7.26 -19.60 0.00
CA ASP A 40 7.75 -19.09 -1.28
C ASP A 40 7.50 -17.57 -1.38
N PRO A 41 8.57 -16.75 -1.50
CA PRO A 41 8.47 -15.28 -1.61
C PRO A 41 7.57 -14.81 -2.76
N LEU A 42 7.65 -15.48 -3.91
CA LEU A 42 6.94 -15.08 -5.12
C LEU A 42 5.46 -15.42 -5.02
N GLU A 43 5.13 -16.62 -4.54
CA GLU A 43 3.74 -17.00 -4.29
C GLU A 43 3.11 -16.13 -3.20
N ARG A 44 3.84 -15.84 -2.11
CA ARG A 44 3.36 -14.93 -1.07
C ARG A 44 3.09 -13.52 -1.61
N ASN A 45 4.01 -12.96 -2.39
CA ASN A 45 3.78 -11.67 -3.04
C ASN A 45 2.57 -11.69 -3.98
N ARG A 46 2.35 -12.80 -4.70
CA ARG A 46 1.16 -12.97 -5.55
C ARG A 46 -0.13 -12.87 -4.74
N GLN A 47 -0.17 -13.50 -3.57
CA GLN A 47 -1.33 -13.46 -2.67
C GLN A 47 -1.55 -12.05 -2.08
N ILE A 48 -0.49 -11.38 -1.63
CA ILE A 48 -0.53 -9.98 -1.17
C ILE A 48 -1.03 -9.06 -2.29
N THR A 49 -0.50 -9.21 -3.50
CA THR A 49 -0.91 -8.42 -4.68
C THR A 49 -2.40 -8.62 -4.97
N ALA A 50 -2.89 -9.86 -4.89
CA ALA A 50 -4.30 -10.17 -5.07
C ALA A 50 -5.18 -9.56 -3.96
N ALA A 51 -4.69 -9.53 -2.71
CA ALA A 51 -5.40 -8.90 -1.59
C ALA A 51 -5.53 -7.38 -1.77
N TYR A 52 -4.46 -6.71 -2.22
CA TYR A 52 -4.52 -5.29 -2.61
C TYR A 52 -5.46 -5.05 -3.81
N GLY A 53 -5.42 -5.92 -4.82
CA GLY A 53 -6.30 -5.85 -5.98
C GLY A 53 -7.79 -5.89 -5.58
N ARG A 54 -8.18 -6.89 -4.79
CA ARG A 54 -9.56 -7.00 -4.29
C ARG A 54 -9.97 -5.81 -3.44
N LEU A 55 -9.08 -5.28 -2.60
CA LEU A 55 -9.40 -4.11 -1.78
C LEU A 55 -9.53 -2.84 -2.63
N ALA A 56 -8.70 -2.68 -3.66
CA ALA A 56 -8.80 -1.55 -4.60
C ALA A 56 -10.11 -1.58 -5.40
N GLU A 57 -10.56 -2.77 -5.78
CA GLU A 57 -11.86 -2.97 -6.44
C GLU A 57 -13.04 -2.68 -5.50
N ALA A 58 -12.93 -3.09 -4.23
CA ALA A 58 -13.98 -2.87 -3.22
C ALA A 58 -14.06 -1.42 -2.71
N ASP A 59 -12.95 -0.67 -2.74
CA ASP A 59 -12.90 0.74 -2.37
C ASP A 59 -11.99 1.56 -3.30
N PRO A 60 -12.49 1.89 -4.51
CA PRO A 60 -11.72 2.64 -5.50
C PRO A 60 -11.45 4.10 -5.11
N ARG A 61 -12.05 4.58 -4.01
CA ARG A 61 -11.79 5.92 -3.46
C ARG A 61 -10.46 5.97 -2.71
N ASN A 62 -9.98 4.83 -2.22
CA ASN A 62 -8.73 4.75 -1.48
C ASN A 62 -7.53 4.74 -2.43
N ILE A 63 -6.94 5.92 -2.64
CA ILE A 63 -5.80 6.14 -3.54
C ILE A 63 -4.57 5.34 -3.10
N TRP A 64 -4.33 5.18 -1.80
CA TRP A 64 -3.19 4.39 -1.30
C TRP A 64 -3.34 2.92 -1.66
N VAL A 65 -4.52 2.32 -1.44
CA VAL A 65 -4.77 0.92 -1.81
C VAL A 65 -4.63 0.72 -3.32
N ARG A 66 -5.15 1.66 -4.12
CA ARG A 66 -4.98 1.61 -5.58
C ARG A 66 -3.51 1.60 -5.93
N LEU A 67 -2.69 2.52 -5.40
CA LEU A 67 -1.27 2.53 -5.69
C LEU A 67 -0.56 1.26 -5.19
N ALA A 68 -0.88 0.78 -3.98
CA ALA A 68 -0.38 -0.47 -3.42
C ALA A 68 -0.61 -1.66 -4.37
N SER A 69 -1.77 -1.71 -5.03
CA SER A 69 -2.09 -2.75 -6.02
C SER A 69 -1.27 -2.65 -7.33
N TYR A 70 -0.64 -1.51 -7.63
CA TYR A 70 0.35 -1.38 -8.72
C TYR A 70 1.76 -1.71 -8.21
N VAL A 71 2.19 -1.09 -7.12
CA VAL A 71 3.57 -1.24 -6.63
C VAL A 71 3.85 -2.63 -6.07
N SER A 72 2.84 -3.36 -5.57
CA SER A 72 2.97 -4.77 -5.17
C SER A 72 3.28 -5.70 -6.35
N VAL A 73 2.78 -5.37 -7.56
CA VAL A 73 3.20 -6.08 -8.78
C VAL A 73 4.68 -5.83 -9.04
N GLN A 74 5.12 -4.57 -8.90
CA GLN A 74 6.51 -4.19 -9.14
C GLN A 74 7.48 -4.78 -8.12
N GLY A 75 7.06 -4.92 -6.85
CA GLY A 75 7.79 -5.69 -5.84
C GLY A 75 7.98 -7.15 -6.26
N GLY A 76 6.94 -7.78 -6.80
CA GLY A 76 7.03 -9.13 -7.38
C GLY A 76 8.00 -9.23 -8.56
N CYS A 77 7.97 -8.26 -9.47
CA CYS A 77 8.91 -8.20 -10.59
C CYS A 77 10.36 -8.02 -10.12
N ALA A 78 10.59 -7.21 -9.08
CA ALA A 78 11.90 -7.07 -8.46
C ALA A 78 12.39 -8.39 -7.83
N MET A 79 11.51 -9.14 -7.16
CA MET A 79 11.83 -10.47 -6.63
C MET A 79 12.17 -11.46 -7.76
N GLN A 80 11.38 -11.51 -8.84
CA GLN A 80 11.67 -12.38 -9.99
C GLN A 80 13.04 -12.07 -10.62
N ARG A 81 13.38 -10.78 -10.79
CA ARG A 81 14.71 -10.37 -11.27
C ARG A 81 15.82 -10.80 -10.32
N THR A 82 15.60 -10.66 -9.02
CA THR A 82 16.58 -11.07 -8.00
C THR A 82 16.82 -12.58 -8.03
N GLN A 83 15.77 -13.39 -8.21
CA GLN A 83 15.90 -14.83 -8.39
C GLN A 83 16.66 -15.18 -9.69
N ALA A 84 16.42 -14.44 -10.77
CA ALA A 84 17.17 -14.62 -12.02
C ALA A 84 18.65 -14.23 -11.89
N TRP A 85 18.99 -13.22 -11.07
CA TRP A 85 20.38 -12.87 -10.77
C TRP A 85 21.11 -13.92 -9.97
N ASP A 86 20.43 -14.63 -9.07
CA ASP A 86 21.04 -15.75 -8.35
C ASP A 86 21.48 -16.88 -9.29
N ALA A 87 20.82 -17.05 -10.43
CA ALA A 87 21.21 -18.00 -11.45
C ALA A 87 22.43 -17.54 -12.30
N GLN A 88 22.89 -16.29 -12.16
CA GLN A 88 23.96 -15.70 -12.99
C GLN A 88 25.20 -15.30 -12.18
N THR A 89 26.39 -15.74 -12.61
CA THR A 89 27.67 -15.50 -11.90
C THR A 89 27.99 -14.02 -11.71
N VAL A 90 27.66 -13.16 -12.67
CA VAL A 90 27.92 -11.71 -12.61
C VAL A 90 27.01 -11.02 -11.59
N GLY A 91 25.75 -11.46 -11.45
CA GLY A 91 24.80 -10.89 -10.48
C GLY A 91 25.31 -11.00 -9.05
N ARG A 92 25.86 -12.17 -8.69
CA ARG A 92 26.45 -12.45 -7.38
C ARG A 92 27.69 -11.62 -7.04
N MET A 93 28.40 -11.10 -8.04
CA MET A 93 29.59 -10.27 -7.81
C MET A 93 29.25 -8.84 -7.38
N VAL A 94 28.02 -8.38 -7.65
CA VAL A 94 27.62 -6.99 -7.45
C VAL A 94 26.61 -6.85 -6.32
N VAL A 95 25.72 -7.82 -6.13
CA VAL A 95 24.71 -7.84 -5.06
C VAL A 95 24.56 -9.28 -4.56
N ASN A 96 24.45 -9.49 -3.25
CA ASN A 96 24.06 -10.79 -2.70
C ASN A 96 22.56 -11.04 -2.98
N PRO A 97 22.19 -11.99 -3.87
CA PRO A 97 20.80 -12.17 -4.27
C PRO A 97 19.91 -12.66 -3.11
N SER A 98 20.47 -13.41 -2.16
CA SER A 98 19.73 -13.86 -0.97
C SER A 98 19.37 -12.66 -0.08
N GLU A 99 20.35 -11.80 0.22
CA GLU A 99 20.11 -10.61 1.04
C GLU A 99 19.17 -9.61 0.36
N ALA A 100 19.28 -9.45 -0.97
CA ALA A 100 18.34 -8.63 -1.75
C ALA A 100 16.92 -9.20 -1.72
N MET A 101 16.78 -10.53 -1.85
CA MET A 101 15.51 -11.21 -1.74
C MET A 101 14.92 -11.08 -0.33
N ASP A 102 15.75 -11.18 0.71
CA ASP A 102 15.32 -11.01 2.10
C ASP A 102 14.84 -9.58 2.38
N ALA A 103 15.56 -8.57 1.88
CA ALA A 103 15.16 -7.16 2.00
C ALA A 103 13.81 -6.88 1.31
N LEU A 104 13.62 -7.38 0.08
CA LEU A 104 12.36 -7.24 -0.66
C LEU A 104 11.19 -7.94 0.06
N GLN A 105 11.43 -9.13 0.60
CA GLN A 105 10.41 -9.88 1.35
C GLN A 105 10.04 -9.19 2.66
N ASP A 106 11.04 -8.71 3.40
CA ASP A 106 10.85 -8.01 4.67
C ASP A 106 10.02 -6.74 4.46
N ALA A 107 10.37 -5.92 3.47
CA ALA A 107 9.60 -4.72 3.11
C ALA A 107 8.13 -5.06 2.81
N ASN A 108 7.90 -6.04 1.93
CA ASN A 108 6.56 -6.42 1.50
C ASN A 108 5.70 -6.94 2.66
N ARG A 109 6.23 -7.84 3.48
CA ARG A 109 5.54 -8.37 4.66
C ARG A 109 5.27 -7.28 5.69
N THR A 110 6.26 -6.43 5.95
CA THR A 110 6.18 -5.36 6.94
C THR A 110 5.12 -4.34 6.57
N ILE A 111 5.10 -3.85 5.33
CA ILE A 111 4.07 -2.91 4.85
C ILE A 111 2.68 -3.56 4.89
N PHE A 112 2.55 -4.77 4.31
CA PHE A 112 1.26 -5.45 4.24
C PHE A 112 0.66 -5.68 5.62
N SER A 113 1.42 -6.30 6.54
CA SER A 113 0.92 -6.60 7.89
C SER A 113 0.67 -5.37 8.76
N SER A 114 1.30 -4.23 8.48
CA SER A 114 1.15 -3.02 9.30
C SER A 114 -0.04 -2.14 8.86
N ILE A 115 -0.30 -2.05 7.56
CA ILE A 115 -1.26 -1.07 7.02
C ILE A 115 -2.52 -1.75 6.47
N TYR A 116 -2.37 -2.86 5.75
CA TYR A 116 -3.50 -3.55 5.12
C TYR A 116 -4.63 -3.88 6.11
N PRO A 117 -4.37 -4.43 7.32
CA PRO A 117 -5.44 -4.80 8.24
C PRO A 117 -6.29 -3.59 8.66
N VAL A 118 -5.64 -2.46 8.96
CA VAL A 118 -6.32 -1.25 9.41
C VAL A 118 -7.20 -0.69 8.30
N VAL A 119 -6.66 -0.58 7.08
CA VAL A 119 -7.40 -0.07 5.92
C VAL A 119 -8.54 -1.02 5.53
N ARG A 120 -8.31 -2.33 5.56
CA ARG A 120 -9.33 -3.35 5.27
C ARG A 120 -10.45 -3.35 6.31
N PHE A 121 -10.12 -3.20 7.59
CA PHE A 121 -11.12 -3.07 8.64
C PHE A 121 -11.95 -1.81 8.46
N ALA A 122 -11.32 -0.65 8.23
CA ALA A 122 -12.05 0.60 7.99
C ALA A 122 -12.96 0.51 6.76
N GLN A 123 -12.49 -0.12 5.66
CA GLN A 123 -13.31 -0.34 4.48
C GLN A 123 -14.54 -1.22 4.78
N LYS A 124 -14.40 -2.23 5.63
CA LYS A 124 -15.47 -3.17 5.97
C LYS A 124 -16.44 -2.62 7.03
N CYS A 125 -15.94 -1.86 8.00
CA CYS A 125 -16.62 -1.55 9.25
C CYS A 125 -16.80 -0.04 9.49
N GLY A 126 -16.17 0.81 8.69
CA GLY A 126 -16.11 2.26 8.87
C GLY A 126 -14.95 2.70 9.79
N ALA A 127 -14.45 3.90 9.57
CA ALA A 127 -13.40 4.54 10.38
C ALA A 127 -13.91 4.83 11.80
N ALA A 128 -15.18 5.21 11.96
CA ALA A 128 -15.78 5.42 13.27
C ALA A 128 -15.75 4.15 14.14
N GLN A 129 -16.02 2.97 13.55
CA GLN A 129 -15.91 1.70 14.28
C GLN A 129 -14.45 1.34 14.55
N LEU A 130 -13.55 1.54 13.58
CA LEU A 130 -12.12 1.32 13.78
C LEU A 130 -11.59 2.12 14.98
N ARG A 131 -11.91 3.41 15.05
CA ARG A 131 -11.50 4.30 16.14
C ARG A 131 -12.00 3.80 17.49
N ARG A 132 -13.28 3.43 17.59
CA ARG A 132 -13.83 2.81 18.82
C ARG A 132 -13.08 1.54 19.23
N CYS A 133 -12.72 0.69 18.28
CA CYS A 133 -11.98 -0.54 18.54
C CYS A 133 -10.54 -0.31 18.99
N VAL A 134 -9.90 0.76 18.51
CA VAL A 134 -8.56 1.15 18.98
C VAL A 134 -8.62 1.79 20.36
N GLU A 135 -9.61 2.66 20.61
CA GLU A 135 -9.82 3.29 21.92
C GLU A 135 -10.17 2.28 23.02
N SER A 136 -10.88 1.20 22.69
CA SER A 136 -11.16 0.11 23.63
C SER A 136 -9.97 -0.84 23.83
N GLY A 137 -8.91 -0.72 23.02
CA GLY A 137 -7.75 -1.60 23.04
C GLY A 137 -7.95 -2.96 22.33
N ALA A 138 -9.09 -3.15 21.64
CA ALA A 138 -9.36 -4.38 20.87
C ALA A 138 -8.48 -4.49 19.61
N ILE A 139 -8.11 -3.34 19.02
CA ILE A 139 -7.22 -3.24 17.86
C ILE A 139 -6.04 -2.34 18.21
N GLN A 140 -4.85 -2.68 17.73
CA GLN A 140 -3.69 -1.79 17.76
C GLN A 140 -3.52 -1.14 16.39
N ALA A 141 -3.57 0.18 16.33
CA ALA A 141 -3.26 0.95 15.13
C ALA A 141 -2.62 2.29 15.53
N ASP A 142 -1.75 2.81 14.66
CA ASP A 142 -1.16 4.13 14.83
C ASP A 142 -2.20 5.24 14.62
N SER A 143 -2.10 6.32 15.39
CA SER A 143 -3.02 7.45 15.28
C SER A 143 -3.02 8.06 13.88
N SER A 144 -1.88 8.08 13.17
CA SER A 144 -1.83 8.62 11.81
C SER A 144 -2.66 7.79 10.82
N LEU A 145 -2.80 6.48 11.04
CA LEU A 145 -3.69 5.64 10.23
C LEU A 145 -5.16 5.91 10.56
N LEU A 146 -5.50 6.17 11.83
CA LEU A 146 -6.86 6.58 12.20
C LEU A 146 -7.25 7.91 11.54
N ASP A 147 -6.36 8.89 11.60
CA ASP A 147 -6.58 10.22 11.00
C ASP A 147 -6.70 10.12 9.46
N ALA A 148 -5.95 9.21 8.84
CA ALA A 148 -6.09 8.93 7.41
C ALA A 148 -7.46 8.31 7.07
N MET A 149 -7.98 7.40 7.89
CA MET A 149 -9.29 6.80 7.67
C MET A 149 -10.42 7.83 7.86
N ASP A 150 -10.30 8.73 8.84
CA ASP A 150 -11.26 9.83 9.01
C ASP A 150 -11.27 10.78 7.79
N LYS A 151 -10.09 11.12 7.25
CA LYS A 151 -9.99 11.90 6.01
C LYS A 151 -10.66 11.21 4.83
N LEU A 152 -10.46 9.88 4.72
CA LEU A 152 -11.06 9.08 3.66
C LEU A 152 -12.60 9.11 3.75
N GLU A 153 -13.17 8.99 4.95
CA GLU A 153 -14.62 9.09 5.17
C GLU A 153 -15.16 10.49 4.86
N GLN A 154 -14.38 11.55 5.15
CA GLN A 154 -14.73 12.95 4.86
C GLN A 154 -14.58 13.31 3.37
N GLY A 155 -14.08 12.40 2.53
CA GLY A 155 -13.87 12.62 1.10
C GLY A 155 -12.56 13.33 0.75
N ASP A 156 -11.67 13.57 1.72
CA ASP A 156 -10.29 14.03 1.50
C ASP A 156 -9.40 12.86 1.09
N LEU A 157 -9.66 12.31 -0.11
CA LEU A 157 -9.02 11.09 -0.61
C LEU A 157 -7.50 11.24 -0.75
N ARG A 158 -7.05 12.44 -1.17
CA ARG A 158 -5.64 12.72 -1.35
C ARG A 158 -4.93 12.90 0.00
N GLY A 159 -5.50 13.68 0.90
CA GLY A 159 -4.95 13.84 2.25
C GLY A 159 -4.89 12.52 3.01
N ALA A 160 -5.90 11.66 2.87
CA ALA A 160 -5.87 10.31 3.42
C ALA A 160 -4.68 9.50 2.86
N SER A 161 -4.50 9.51 1.54
CA SER A 161 -3.40 8.77 0.90
C SER A 161 -2.02 9.28 1.30
N ASP A 162 -1.84 10.61 1.38
CA ASP A 162 -0.57 11.22 1.75
C ASP A 162 -0.21 10.90 3.21
N LEU A 163 -1.18 10.87 4.14
CA LEU A 163 -0.95 10.45 5.53
C LEU A 163 -0.53 8.97 5.65
N ILE A 164 -1.18 8.06 4.91
CA ILE A 164 -0.79 6.64 4.92
C ILE A 164 0.62 6.48 4.35
N ALA A 165 0.94 7.21 3.28
CA ALA A 165 2.26 7.16 2.66
C ALA A 165 3.36 7.68 3.58
N GLU A 166 3.12 8.78 4.30
CA GLU A 166 4.07 9.29 5.29
C GLU A 166 4.28 8.27 6.41
N HIS A 167 3.19 7.71 6.96
CA HIS A 167 3.28 6.64 7.95
C HIS A 167 4.08 5.45 7.44
N GLU A 168 3.76 4.95 6.24
CA GLU A 168 4.47 3.85 5.59
C GLU A 168 5.96 4.14 5.45
N GLN A 169 6.31 5.25 4.80
CA GLN A 169 7.70 5.51 4.42
C GLN A 169 8.59 5.89 5.60
N VAL A 170 8.04 6.62 6.58
CA VAL A 170 8.80 7.13 7.74
C VAL A 170 8.83 6.13 8.89
N ARG A 171 7.71 5.47 9.20
CA ARG A 171 7.62 4.59 10.40
C ARG A 171 7.75 3.12 10.10
N ILE A 172 7.23 2.65 8.95
CA ILE A 172 7.14 1.22 8.63
C ILE A 172 8.34 0.76 7.79
N VAL A 173 8.69 1.51 6.75
CA VAL A 173 9.72 1.15 5.78
C VAL A 173 11.12 1.53 6.26
N GLN A 174 11.27 2.65 6.98
CA GLN A 174 12.58 3.09 7.44
C GLN A 174 13.33 2.04 8.29
N PRO A 175 12.69 1.34 9.25
CA PRO A 175 13.34 0.25 9.97
C PRO A 175 13.78 -0.91 9.08
N VAL A 176 13.09 -1.17 7.96
CA VAL A 176 13.51 -2.19 6.97
C VAL A 176 14.80 -1.74 6.28
N TYR A 177 14.88 -0.47 5.88
CA TYR A 177 16.11 0.11 5.31
C TYR A 177 17.30 0.01 6.26
N GLU A 178 17.06 0.21 7.54
CA GLU A 178 18.10 0.11 8.57
C GLU A 178 18.56 -1.33 8.79
N ARG A 179 17.63 -2.30 8.86
CA ARG A 179 17.96 -3.74 8.96
C ARG A 179 18.77 -4.24 7.76
N HIS A 180 18.47 -3.74 6.56
CA HIS A 180 19.09 -4.18 5.30
C HIS A 180 20.03 -3.12 4.70
N ALA A 181 20.63 -2.27 5.53
CA ALA A 181 21.41 -1.11 5.07
C ALA A 181 22.62 -1.50 4.20
N GLY A 182 23.21 -2.68 4.43
CA GLY A 182 24.26 -3.26 3.58
C GLY A 182 23.74 -3.56 2.18
N THR A 183 22.67 -4.34 2.10
CA THR A 183 21.98 -4.71 0.85
C THR A 183 21.61 -3.49 0.01
N PHE A 184 21.01 -2.46 0.62
CA PHE A 184 20.62 -1.24 -0.12
C PHE A 184 21.84 -0.46 -0.62
N ARG A 185 22.95 -0.46 0.13
CA ARG A 185 24.21 0.16 -0.32
C ARG A 185 24.79 -0.57 -1.52
N ASP A 186 24.75 -1.89 -1.50
CA ASP A 186 25.24 -2.73 -2.60
C ASP A 186 24.37 -2.58 -3.84
N LEU A 187 23.04 -2.55 -3.69
CA LEU A 187 22.10 -2.27 -4.77
C LEU A 187 22.34 -0.90 -5.41
N MET A 188 22.56 0.15 -4.61
CA MET A 188 22.89 1.49 -5.10
C MET A 188 24.22 1.51 -5.87
N ARG A 189 25.22 0.77 -5.39
CA ARG A 189 26.50 0.63 -6.10
C ARG A 189 26.30 -0.13 -7.41
N ALA A 190 25.48 -1.19 -7.39
CA ALA A 190 25.17 -1.99 -8.57
C ALA A 190 24.49 -1.16 -9.66
N GLU A 191 23.55 -0.30 -9.27
CA GLU A 191 22.88 0.62 -10.19
C GLU A 191 23.88 1.50 -10.94
N SER A 192 24.88 2.05 -10.25
CA SER A 192 25.91 2.89 -10.90
C SER A 192 26.75 2.16 -11.96
N LEU A 193 26.73 0.81 -11.96
CA LEU A 193 27.49 -0.04 -12.86
C LEU A 193 26.61 -0.68 -13.96
N MET A 194 25.28 -0.64 -13.80
CA MET A 194 24.36 -1.23 -14.75
C MET A 194 23.82 -0.17 -15.73
N PRO A 195 23.80 -0.44 -17.04
CA PRO A 195 23.20 0.48 -17.98
C PRO A 195 21.67 0.58 -17.80
N GLY A 196 21.17 1.82 -17.87
CA GLY A 196 19.73 2.13 -17.80
C GLY A 196 19.22 2.38 -16.37
N ASP A 197 18.04 3.00 -16.30
CA ASP A 197 17.35 3.31 -15.06
C ASP A 197 16.96 2.02 -14.31
N GLN A 198 17.41 1.86 -13.06
CA GLN A 198 17.08 0.71 -12.23
C GLN A 198 16.20 1.04 -11.02
N THR A 199 16.18 2.31 -10.57
CA THR A 199 15.46 2.78 -9.39
C THR A 199 14.04 3.24 -9.67
N SER A 200 13.73 3.68 -10.89
CA SER A 200 12.37 4.10 -11.20
C SER A 200 11.40 2.94 -11.22
N ILE A 201 10.25 3.17 -10.60
CA ILE A 201 9.13 2.24 -10.50
C ILE A 201 8.13 2.58 -11.62
N PRO A 202 7.74 1.60 -12.44
CA PRO A 202 6.69 1.78 -13.43
C PRO A 202 5.30 1.69 -12.77
N ILE A 203 4.35 2.48 -13.25
CA ILE A 203 2.93 2.28 -12.90
C ILE A 203 2.31 1.29 -13.88
N ALA A 204 2.42 0.01 -13.55
CA ALA A 204 1.90 -1.08 -14.39
C ALA A 204 1.35 -2.25 -13.57
N LYS A 205 0.41 -3.00 -14.17
CA LYS A 205 -0.17 -4.24 -13.62
C LYS A 205 0.53 -5.51 -14.08
N HIS A 206 1.68 -5.36 -14.73
CA HIS A 206 2.54 -6.45 -15.20
C HIS A 206 4.01 -6.00 -15.12
N CYS A 207 4.94 -6.93 -15.27
CA CYS A 207 6.36 -6.61 -15.31
C CYS A 207 6.72 -5.92 -16.62
N THR A 208 7.08 -4.65 -16.54
CA THR A 208 7.51 -3.83 -17.68
C THR A 208 8.51 -2.77 -17.20
N ARG A 209 9.20 -2.11 -18.14
CA ARG A 209 9.96 -0.88 -17.90
C ARG A 209 9.33 0.34 -18.59
N ASP A 210 8.09 0.21 -19.06
CA ASP A 210 7.31 1.34 -19.57
C ASP A 210 6.67 2.13 -18.42
N ASN A 211 6.31 3.39 -18.66
CA ASN A 211 5.63 4.24 -17.68
C ASN A 211 6.40 4.44 -16.36
N LEU A 212 7.73 4.49 -16.44
CA LEU A 212 8.61 4.77 -15.31
C LEU A 212 8.30 6.13 -14.70
N VAL A 213 8.27 6.17 -13.37
CA VAL A 213 8.24 7.40 -12.59
C VAL A 213 9.63 7.64 -12.05
N SER A 214 10.27 8.70 -12.51
CA SER A 214 11.65 9.00 -12.14
C SER A 214 11.80 9.39 -10.67
N ILE A 215 12.82 8.83 -10.03
CA ILE A 215 13.25 9.22 -8.69
C ILE A 215 14.05 10.54 -8.69
N ASP A 216 14.42 11.08 -9.85
CA ASP A 216 15.35 12.21 -10.01
C ASP A 216 15.30 13.27 -8.90
N GLY A 217 16.49 13.52 -8.32
CA GLY A 217 16.71 14.51 -7.27
C GLY A 217 16.32 14.05 -5.85
N LEU A 218 15.89 12.80 -5.66
CA LEU A 218 15.49 12.24 -4.37
C LEU A 218 16.46 11.14 -3.93
N ASP A 219 16.82 11.11 -2.64
CA ASP A 219 17.60 10.03 -2.04
C ASP A 219 16.66 8.99 -1.43
N ILE A 220 16.60 7.79 -2.03
CA ILE A 220 15.73 6.71 -1.54
C ILE A 220 16.02 6.29 -0.08
N ARG A 221 17.20 6.61 0.46
CA ARG A 221 17.54 6.34 1.87
C ARG A 221 16.88 7.34 2.82
N ASN A 222 16.54 8.54 2.33
CA ASN A 222 15.84 9.54 3.11
C ASN A 222 14.33 9.24 3.09
N PRO A 223 13.68 9.01 4.25
CA PRO A 223 12.26 8.69 4.30
C PRO A 223 11.37 9.80 3.73
N GLN A 224 11.75 11.07 3.88
CA GLN A 224 10.97 12.20 3.35
C GLN A 224 11.04 12.29 1.83
N ASP A 225 12.19 11.95 1.25
CA ASP A 225 12.35 11.85 -0.19
C ASP A 225 11.52 10.68 -0.75
N ARG A 226 11.40 9.57 -0.01
CA ARG A 226 10.47 8.48 -0.39
C ARG A 226 9.01 8.90 -0.33
N VAL A 227 8.60 9.74 0.62
CA VAL A 227 7.24 10.32 0.64
C VAL A 227 7.00 11.19 -0.59
N GLN A 228 7.96 12.03 -0.97
CA GLN A 228 7.86 12.82 -2.21
C GLN A 228 7.80 11.92 -3.45
N TYR A 229 8.59 10.85 -3.48
CA TYR A 229 8.57 9.89 -4.57
C TYR A 229 7.22 9.16 -4.68
N TYR A 230 6.65 8.77 -3.54
CA TYR A 230 5.29 8.23 -3.46
C TYR A 230 4.26 9.19 -4.08
N GLN A 231 4.34 10.49 -3.81
CA GLN A 231 3.43 11.48 -4.40
C GLN A 231 3.56 11.55 -5.93
N ARG A 232 4.77 11.37 -6.49
CA ARG A 232 4.98 11.25 -7.94
C ARG A 232 4.32 9.99 -8.50
N LEU A 233 4.43 8.87 -7.80
CA LEU A 233 3.78 7.61 -8.17
C LEU A 233 2.25 7.73 -8.18
N VAL A 234 1.66 8.34 -7.15
CA VAL A 234 0.21 8.63 -7.09
C VAL A 234 -0.21 9.49 -8.28
N ASN A 235 0.49 10.59 -8.55
CA ASN A 235 0.14 11.47 -9.66
C ASN A 235 0.17 10.74 -11.01
N ARG A 236 1.18 9.90 -11.23
CA ARG A 236 1.27 9.09 -12.45
C ARG A 236 0.13 8.08 -12.55
N MET A 237 -0.19 7.40 -11.45
CA MET A 237 -1.30 6.44 -11.40
C MET A 237 -2.64 7.09 -11.73
N LEU A 238 -2.96 8.20 -11.06
CA LEU A 238 -4.19 8.94 -11.31
C LEU A 238 -4.26 9.44 -12.76
N GLN A 239 -3.13 9.86 -13.34
CA GLN A 239 -3.08 10.28 -14.74
C GLN A 239 -3.39 9.12 -15.68
N GLN A 240 -2.79 7.96 -15.44
CA GLN A 240 -3.01 6.75 -16.23
C GLN A 240 -4.45 6.22 -16.13
N GLU A 241 -5.07 6.36 -14.97
CA GLU A 241 -6.47 5.97 -14.74
C GLU A 241 -7.46 7.05 -15.21
N GLY A 242 -6.99 8.18 -15.76
CA GLY A 242 -7.84 9.27 -16.24
C GLY A 242 -8.54 10.07 -15.13
N THR A 243 -8.04 9.98 -13.89
CA THR A 243 -8.62 10.62 -12.69
C THR A 243 -7.79 11.81 -12.18
N PHE A 244 -6.67 12.13 -12.84
CA PHE A 244 -5.85 13.30 -12.51
C PHE A 244 -6.52 14.60 -12.96
N ARG A 245 -6.69 15.54 -12.03
CA ARG A 245 -7.08 16.93 -12.33
C ARG A 245 -5.89 17.86 -12.03
N PRO A 246 -5.20 18.38 -13.06
CA PRO A 246 -4.20 19.41 -12.84
C PRO A 246 -4.89 20.71 -12.39
N GLY A 247 -4.50 21.27 -11.24
CA GLY A 247 -4.85 22.64 -10.86
C GLY A 247 -6.13 22.84 -10.03
N GLY A 248 -6.39 22.01 -9.03
CA GLY A 248 -7.46 22.24 -8.04
C GLY A 248 -7.18 23.42 -7.10
N GLY A 249 -7.15 24.65 -7.64
CA GLY A 249 -7.49 25.83 -6.86
C GLY A 249 -8.95 25.70 -6.41
N GLY A 250 -9.19 25.96 -5.13
CA GLY A 250 -10.42 25.56 -4.42
C GLY A 250 -11.73 25.80 -5.18
N ALA A 251 -12.49 24.74 -5.34
CA ALA A 251 -13.94 24.81 -5.36
C ALA A 251 -14.48 23.44 -4.94
N THR A 252 -15.30 23.47 -3.91
CA THR A 252 -16.13 22.39 -3.38
C THR A 252 -16.82 21.62 -4.51
N GLY A 253 -16.25 20.48 -4.89
CA GLY A 253 -16.90 19.49 -5.72
C GLY A 253 -17.19 18.27 -4.85
N THR A 254 -18.39 18.23 -4.31
CA THR A 254 -19.00 17.01 -3.75
C THR A 254 -18.92 15.88 -4.79
N TRP A 255 -18.42 14.73 -4.34
CA TRP A 255 -18.56 13.45 -5.03
C TRP A 255 -20.01 12.98 -5.04
#